data_AF-A0A419XA18-F1
#
_entry.id   AF-A0A419XA18-F1
#
_cell.length_a   1.000
_cell.length_b   1.000
_cell.length_c   1.000
_cell.angle_alpha   90.00
_cell.angle_beta   90.00
_cell.angle_gamma   90.00
#
_symmetry.space_group_name_H-M   'P 1'
#
loop_
_entity.id
_entity.type
_entity.pdbx_description
1 polymer ?
#
loop_
_entity_poly.entity_id
_entity_poly.type
_entity_poly.pdbx_seq_one_letter_code
_entity_poly.pdbx_strand_id
1 'polypeptide(L)'
;MKEIKLISEYYYPEEPSTGYYIKGIAEGLAKDTNLTVIYTSSNASSIIREQEAGLKKIIVPSINIDKNKLLPRLYRLLVLSIRLLSRYLKEHRKGETVICVTNPAFIVPLIALYKRWNKKFKLVFLVHDVFPENLVASGIVKRTNILYKLILRIYNSSYSKADSIVTCGRDMRELFIKKTGAGDNSPTIEYIPNWGDINSITPIENYKDLIRKEYKLQNKLTFQFAGNIGRLQGIPNILESLKSIDYKDIAFVFYGKGACLDDILEANDSRVIYGGSFDKEESQKYLNLCDISVVCLQKGMTGLGVPSKTYSNLAAGKPILYVGEPEDEIAQVIAKEEIGYVCDLNEPGSIKRGINWFYSLDDYSYNLLSKNSREVAEKLFSQEKVIDQYCSFIKSN
;
A
#
# COMPACT_ATOMS: atom_id res chain seq x y z
N MET A 1 1.80 15.82 -27.87
CA MET A 1 1.60 15.36 -26.48
C MET A 1 2.36 14.05 -26.30
N LYS A 2 2.92 13.80 -25.10
CA LYS A 2 3.64 12.56 -24.80
C LYS A 2 2.67 11.38 -24.84
N GLU A 3 3.06 10.28 -25.48
CA GLU A 3 2.27 9.05 -25.54
C GLU A 3 2.62 8.16 -24.34
N ILE A 4 1.62 7.82 -23.53
CA ILE A 4 1.80 7.02 -22.32
C ILE A 4 0.89 5.79 -22.32
N LYS A 5 1.45 4.64 -21.99
CA LYS A 5 0.71 3.40 -21.71
C LYS A 5 0.87 3.05 -20.24
N LEU A 6 -0.23 2.97 -19.50
CA LEU A 6 -0.23 2.46 -18.13
C LEU A 6 -0.78 1.03 -18.13
N ILE A 7 0.01 0.08 -17.63
CA ILE A 7 -0.37 -1.34 -17.54
C ILE A 7 -0.52 -1.70 -16.06
N SER A 8 -1.68 -2.20 -15.66
CA SER A 8 -1.97 -2.57 -14.27
C SER A 8 -2.89 -3.79 -14.19
N GLU A 9 -2.83 -4.57 -13.11
CA GLU A 9 -3.89 -5.54 -12.82
C GLU A 9 -5.20 -4.82 -12.48
N TYR A 10 -5.10 -3.75 -11.68
CA TYR A 10 -6.22 -3.07 -11.03
C TYR A 10 -6.34 -1.62 -11.48
N TYR A 11 -7.59 -1.18 -11.63
CA TYR A 11 -7.99 0.20 -11.87
C TYR A 11 -9.35 0.39 -11.21
N TYR A 12 -9.54 1.43 -10.40
CA TYR A 12 -10.78 1.65 -9.68
C TYR A 12 -11.99 1.60 -10.65
N PRO A 13 -13.06 0.85 -10.33
CA PRO A 13 -13.45 0.35 -9.00
C PRO A 13 -12.90 -1.03 -8.58
N GLU A 14 -11.97 -1.62 -9.34
CA GLU A 14 -11.40 -2.93 -8.99
C GLU A 14 -10.47 -2.82 -7.76
N GLU A 15 -10.78 -3.59 -6.71
CA GLU A 15 -9.97 -3.75 -5.51
C GLU A 15 -8.73 -4.63 -5.75
N PRO A 16 -7.59 -4.42 -5.06
CA PRO A 16 -7.39 -3.67 -3.81
C PRO A 16 -7.11 -2.16 -4.01
N SER A 17 -6.76 -1.48 -2.91
CA SER A 17 -6.37 -0.04 -2.87
C SER A 17 -5.42 0.45 -3.98
N THR A 18 -4.59 -0.41 -4.57
CA THR A 18 -3.79 -0.07 -5.75
C THR A 18 -4.65 0.51 -6.88
N GLY A 19 -5.84 -0.05 -7.12
CA GLY A 19 -6.76 0.46 -8.15
C GLY A 19 -7.14 1.93 -7.96
N TYR A 20 -7.27 2.39 -6.72
CA TYR A 20 -7.53 3.80 -6.39
C TYR A 20 -6.36 4.70 -6.78
N TYR A 21 -5.12 4.32 -6.42
CA TYR A 21 -3.93 5.08 -6.79
C TYR A 21 -3.71 5.11 -8.31
N ILE A 22 -3.91 3.97 -8.98
CA ILE A 22 -3.75 3.92 -10.44
C ILE A 22 -4.77 4.80 -11.16
N LYS A 23 -6.02 4.86 -10.68
CA LYS A 23 -7.02 5.79 -11.24
C LYS A 23 -6.56 7.25 -11.10
N GLY A 24 -6.16 7.67 -9.90
CA GLY A 24 -5.72 9.05 -9.68
C GLY A 24 -4.49 9.44 -10.52
N ILE A 25 -3.48 8.56 -10.59
CA ILE A 25 -2.30 8.77 -11.44
C ILE A 25 -2.70 8.88 -12.91
N ALA A 26 -3.59 7.99 -13.38
CA ALA A 26 -4.02 8.00 -14.77
C ALA A 26 -4.79 9.28 -15.14
N GLU A 27 -5.77 9.67 -14.32
CA GLU A 27 -6.56 10.88 -14.55
C GLU A 27 -5.69 12.15 -14.46
N GLY A 28 -4.73 12.19 -13.53
CA GLY A 28 -3.76 13.26 -13.41
C GLY A 28 -2.89 13.41 -14.66
N LEU A 29 -2.26 12.31 -15.11
CA LEU A 29 -1.38 12.31 -16.28
C LEU A 29 -2.14 12.56 -17.58
N ALA A 30 -3.41 12.13 -17.70
CA ALA A 30 -4.22 12.30 -18.90
C ALA A 30 -4.54 13.78 -19.22
N LYS A 31 -4.40 14.69 -18.26
CA LYS A 31 -4.62 16.14 -18.48
C LYS A 31 -3.65 16.73 -19.51
N ASP A 32 -2.40 16.29 -19.52
CA ASP A 32 -1.32 16.85 -20.35
C ASP A 32 -0.76 15.84 -21.37
N THR A 33 -1.27 14.60 -21.38
CA THR A 33 -0.68 13.49 -22.15
C THR A 33 -1.72 12.63 -22.84
N ASN A 34 -1.31 11.94 -23.91
CA ASN A 34 -2.13 10.91 -24.55
C ASN A 34 -1.99 9.60 -23.75
N LEU A 35 -2.80 9.43 -22.71
CA LEU A 35 -2.75 8.27 -21.83
C LEU A 35 -3.70 7.16 -22.31
N THR A 36 -3.17 5.93 -22.38
CA THR A 36 -3.98 4.71 -22.46
C THR A 36 -3.72 3.82 -21.26
N VAL A 37 -4.78 3.47 -20.51
CA VAL A 37 -4.70 2.49 -19.42
C VAL A 37 -5.15 1.13 -19.93
N ILE A 38 -4.34 0.10 -19.67
CA ILE A 38 -4.64 -1.30 -19.97
C ILE A 38 -4.71 -2.04 -18.64
N TYR A 39 -5.90 -2.50 -18.27
CA TYR A 39 -6.13 -3.13 -16.97
C TYR A 39 -7.08 -4.33 -17.05
N THR A 40 -7.18 -5.09 -15.95
CA THR A 40 -8.07 -6.26 -15.88
C THR A 40 -9.34 -5.95 -15.11
N SER A 41 -10.46 -6.55 -15.52
CA SER A 41 -11.73 -6.47 -14.76
C SER A 41 -12.40 -7.83 -14.71
N SER A 42 -12.99 -8.18 -13.56
CA SER A 42 -13.82 -9.39 -13.44
C SER A 42 -15.17 -9.26 -14.13
N ASN A 43 -15.64 -8.04 -14.38
CA ASN A 43 -16.94 -7.77 -15.00
C ASN A 43 -16.88 -7.81 -16.54
N ALA A 44 -15.67 -7.82 -17.12
CA ALA A 44 -15.48 -7.87 -18.56
C ALA A 44 -15.46 -9.31 -19.08
N SER A 45 -16.42 -9.67 -19.94
CA SER A 45 -16.46 -10.96 -20.66
C SER A 45 -15.62 -10.95 -21.94
N SER A 46 -15.36 -9.77 -22.50
CA SER A 46 -14.54 -9.55 -23.71
C SER A 46 -13.70 -8.28 -23.56
N ILE A 47 -12.84 -7.98 -24.54
CA ILE A 47 -12.02 -6.76 -24.50
C ILE A 47 -12.91 -5.54 -24.74
N ILE A 48 -13.00 -4.66 -23.76
CA ILE A 48 -13.75 -3.40 -23.85
C ILE A 48 -12.78 -2.25 -24.11
N ARG A 49 -13.19 -1.28 -24.95
CA ARG A 49 -12.45 -0.05 -25.20
C ARG A 49 -13.37 1.11 -24.88
N GLU A 50 -12.90 1.98 -23.99
CA GLU A 50 -13.64 3.17 -23.57
C GLU A 50 -12.73 4.39 -23.73
N GLN A 51 -13.34 5.55 -23.91
CA GLN A 51 -12.63 6.81 -23.93
C GLN A 51 -13.46 7.84 -23.19
N GLU A 52 -12.86 8.48 -22.19
CA GLU A 52 -13.52 9.43 -21.32
C GLU A 52 -12.52 10.54 -20.98
N ALA A 53 -12.89 11.81 -21.19
CA ALA A 53 -12.07 12.98 -20.84
C ALA A 53 -10.58 12.89 -21.27
N GLY A 54 -10.31 12.39 -22.48
CA GLY A 54 -8.93 12.23 -23.01
C GLY A 54 -8.20 10.97 -22.55
N LEU A 55 -8.74 10.22 -21.59
CA LEU A 55 -8.22 8.94 -21.11
C LEU A 55 -8.80 7.78 -21.93
N LYS A 56 -7.94 7.04 -22.63
CA LYS A 56 -8.33 5.77 -23.29
C LYS A 56 -8.19 4.62 -22.30
N LYS A 57 -9.24 3.84 -22.12
CA LYS A 57 -9.25 2.64 -21.27
C LYS A 57 -9.38 1.39 -22.14
N ILE A 58 -8.57 0.38 -21.86
CA ILE A 58 -8.61 -0.93 -22.51
C ILE A 58 -8.76 -1.97 -21.41
N ILE A 59 -9.95 -2.54 -21.31
CA ILE A 59 -10.30 -3.50 -20.27
C ILE A 59 -10.08 -4.91 -20.80
N VAL A 60 -9.26 -5.68 -20.10
CA VAL A 60 -8.93 -7.06 -20.41
C VAL A 60 -9.71 -7.98 -19.45
N PRO A 61 -10.40 -9.01 -19.95
CA PRO A 61 -11.09 -9.98 -19.09
C PRO A 61 -10.14 -10.59 -18.07
N SER A 62 -10.54 -10.51 -16.79
CA SER A 62 -9.86 -11.23 -15.72
C SER A 62 -10.19 -12.73 -15.80
N ILE A 63 -9.64 -13.50 -14.86
CA ILE A 63 -9.94 -14.93 -14.71
C ILE A 63 -10.30 -15.21 -13.25
N ASN A 64 -11.42 -15.89 -13.07
CA ASN A 64 -11.90 -16.31 -11.76
C ASN A 64 -11.33 -17.70 -11.46
N ILE A 65 -10.36 -17.74 -10.55
CA ILE A 65 -9.70 -18.97 -10.11
C ILE A 65 -9.61 -18.93 -8.59
N ASP A 66 -9.83 -20.09 -7.95
CA ASP A 66 -9.74 -20.24 -6.51
C ASP A 66 -8.41 -19.67 -5.97
N LYS A 67 -8.52 -18.65 -5.12
CA LYS A 67 -7.41 -17.88 -4.57
C LYS A 67 -6.74 -18.60 -3.38
N ASN A 68 -7.36 -19.66 -2.86
CA ASN A 68 -6.94 -20.31 -1.63
C ASN A 68 -5.77 -21.29 -1.82
N LYS A 69 -5.49 -21.71 -3.06
CA LYS A 69 -4.38 -22.63 -3.39
C LYS A 69 -3.26 -21.89 -4.13
N LEU A 70 -2.02 -22.20 -3.78
CA LEU A 70 -0.82 -21.54 -4.34
C LEU A 70 -0.70 -21.72 -5.87
N LEU A 71 -0.87 -22.94 -6.37
CA LEU A 71 -0.70 -23.24 -7.81
C LEU A 71 -1.74 -22.53 -8.70
N PRO A 72 -3.06 -22.60 -8.42
CA PRO A 72 -4.06 -21.84 -9.17
C PRO A 72 -3.82 -20.33 -9.11
N ARG A 73 -3.35 -19.80 -7.97
CA ARG A 73 -2.97 -18.38 -7.82
C ARG A 73 -1.79 -18.01 -8.73
N LEU A 74 -0.74 -18.82 -8.80
CA LEU A 74 0.40 -18.58 -9.68
C LEU A 74 0.01 -18.65 -11.16
N TYR A 75 -0.79 -19.65 -11.54
CA TYR A 75 -1.32 -19.77 -12.89
C TYR A 75 -2.16 -18.54 -13.26
N ARG A 76 -3.01 -18.06 -12.34
CA ARG A 76 -3.78 -16.83 -12.54
C ARG A 76 -2.87 -15.64 -12.84
N LEU A 77 -1.87 -15.39 -12.00
CA LEU A 77 -0.94 -14.27 -12.18
C LEU A 77 -0.21 -14.36 -13.52
N LEU A 78 0.20 -15.55 -13.94
CA LEU A 78 0.89 -15.77 -15.22
C LEU A 78 -0.02 -15.44 -16.41
N VAL A 79 -1.24 -15.99 -16.42
CA VAL A 79 -2.21 -15.78 -17.51
C VAL A 79 -2.58 -14.30 -17.63
N LEU A 80 -2.84 -13.62 -16.50
CA LEU A 80 -3.14 -12.18 -16.52
C LEU A 80 -1.95 -11.37 -17.04
N SER A 81 -0.73 -11.71 -16.65
CA SER A 81 0.49 -11.04 -17.14
C SER A 81 0.64 -11.19 -18.66
N ILE A 82 0.41 -12.39 -19.19
CA ILE A 82 0.48 -12.67 -20.63
C ILE A 82 -0.62 -11.92 -21.38
N ARG A 83 -1.85 -11.89 -20.86
CA ARG A 83 -2.97 -11.16 -21.48
C ARG A 83 -2.70 -9.66 -21.54
N LEU A 84 -2.24 -9.06 -20.43
CA LEU A 84 -1.89 -7.64 -20.36
C LEU A 84 -0.74 -7.31 -21.32
N LEU A 85 0.34 -8.09 -21.31
CA LEU A 85 1.46 -7.89 -22.23
C LEU A 85 1.03 -8.03 -23.68
N SER A 86 0.28 -9.09 -24.03
CA SER A 86 -0.23 -9.30 -25.39
C SER A 86 -1.10 -8.15 -25.87
N ARG A 87 -1.90 -7.57 -24.95
CA ARG A 87 -2.73 -6.41 -25.27
C ARG A 87 -1.90 -5.16 -25.48
N TYR A 88 -0.92 -4.91 -24.62
CA TYR A 88 0.06 -3.83 -24.77
C TYR A 88 0.79 -3.91 -26.12
N LEU A 89 1.31 -5.08 -26.50
CA LEU A 89 2.05 -5.26 -27.74
C LEU A 89 1.23 -4.91 -29.00
N LYS A 90 -0.09 -5.11 -28.97
CA LYS A 90 -1.00 -4.73 -30.07
C LYS A 90 -1.27 -3.23 -30.14
N GLU A 91 -1.04 -2.49 -29.07
CA GLU A 91 -1.28 -1.05 -28.97
C GLU A 91 0.04 -0.23 -28.89
N HIS A 92 1.18 -0.92 -29.00
CA HIS A 92 2.52 -0.35 -28.89
C HIS A 92 2.77 0.73 -29.95
N ARG A 93 3.30 1.87 -29.51
CA ARG A 93 3.75 2.96 -30.38
C ARG A 93 5.25 3.23 -30.17
N LYS A 94 5.95 3.60 -31.24
CA LYS A 94 7.36 3.99 -31.16
C LYS A 94 7.51 5.27 -30.34
N GLY A 95 8.47 5.31 -29.42
CA GLY A 95 8.79 6.49 -28.62
C GLY A 95 7.84 6.74 -27.44
N GLU A 96 6.97 5.79 -27.10
CA GLU A 96 6.06 5.92 -25.95
C GLU A 96 6.77 5.71 -24.60
N THR A 97 6.12 6.15 -23.52
CA THR A 97 6.47 5.78 -22.14
C THR A 97 5.48 4.75 -21.62
N VAL A 98 5.99 3.66 -21.05
CA VAL A 98 5.20 2.57 -20.49
C VAL A 98 5.40 2.57 -18.99
N ILE A 99 4.32 2.89 -18.27
CA ILE A 99 4.24 2.77 -16.82
C ILE A 99 3.66 1.39 -16.53
N CYS A 100 4.50 0.48 -16.05
CA CYS A 100 4.10 -0.89 -15.70
C CYS A 100 3.99 -1.00 -14.19
N VAL A 101 2.78 -1.20 -13.67
CA VAL A 101 2.59 -1.57 -12.27
C VAL A 101 3.11 -3.00 -12.07
N THR A 102 3.70 -3.29 -10.92
CA THR A 102 4.30 -4.61 -10.63
C THR A 102 3.27 -5.74 -10.40
N ASN A 103 1.97 -5.45 -10.58
CA ASN A 103 0.90 -6.44 -10.55
C ASN A 103 0.28 -6.63 -11.96
N PRO A 104 -0.02 -7.88 -12.36
CA PRO A 104 0.31 -9.15 -11.71
C PRO A 104 1.82 -9.45 -11.74
N ALA A 105 2.36 -10.15 -10.74
CA ALA A 105 3.81 -10.28 -10.51
C ALA A 105 4.65 -10.67 -11.77
N PHE A 106 4.16 -11.61 -12.59
CA PHE A 106 4.89 -12.07 -13.78
C PHE A 106 4.97 -11.04 -14.92
N ILE A 107 4.26 -9.90 -14.84
CA ILE A 107 4.38 -8.84 -15.84
C ILE A 107 5.79 -8.26 -15.88
N VAL A 108 6.45 -8.16 -14.72
CA VAL A 108 7.79 -7.58 -14.55
C VAL A 108 8.83 -8.30 -15.42
N PRO A 109 9.06 -9.62 -15.28
CA PRO A 109 10.02 -10.31 -16.13
C PRO A 109 9.61 -10.36 -17.60
N LEU A 110 8.31 -10.44 -17.91
CA LEU A 110 7.83 -10.51 -19.29
C LEU A 110 8.07 -9.19 -20.05
N ILE A 111 7.73 -8.05 -19.45
CA ILE A 111 7.96 -6.74 -20.09
C ILE A 111 9.44 -6.37 -20.13
N ALA A 112 10.22 -6.76 -19.12
CA ALA A 112 11.66 -6.55 -19.13
C ALA A 112 12.36 -7.39 -20.21
N LEU A 113 11.88 -8.62 -20.47
CA LEU A 113 12.34 -9.43 -21.59
C LEU A 113 12.01 -8.76 -22.93
N TYR A 114 10.80 -8.21 -23.07
CA TYR A 114 10.43 -7.45 -24.27
C TYR A 114 11.30 -6.20 -24.47
N LYS A 115 11.54 -5.41 -23.41
CA LYS A 115 12.45 -4.25 -23.42
C LYS A 115 13.88 -4.61 -23.84
N ARG A 116 14.36 -5.81 -23.50
CA ARG A 116 15.66 -6.31 -23.96
C ARG A 116 15.74 -6.42 -25.49
N TRP A 117 14.64 -6.83 -26.14
CA TRP A 117 14.57 -6.99 -27.60
C TRP A 117 14.14 -5.70 -28.32
N ASN A 118 13.32 -4.86 -27.69
CA ASN A 118 12.84 -3.60 -28.24
C ASN A 118 13.15 -2.42 -27.30
N LYS A 119 14.19 -1.66 -27.62
CA LYS A 119 14.61 -0.47 -26.85
C LYS A 119 13.84 0.82 -27.21
N LYS A 120 12.80 0.76 -28.05
CA LYS A 120 12.12 1.94 -28.64
C LYS A 120 11.01 2.55 -27.78
N PHE A 121 10.96 2.22 -26.49
CA PHE A 121 10.03 2.83 -25.52
C PHE A 121 10.73 2.99 -24.17
N LYS A 122 10.30 3.97 -23.36
CA LYS A 122 10.76 4.11 -21.98
C LYS A 122 9.93 3.22 -21.07
N LEU A 123 10.56 2.42 -20.23
CA LEU A 123 9.93 1.53 -19.26
C LEU A 123 10.10 2.11 -17.86
N VAL A 124 8.98 2.43 -17.22
CA VAL A 124 8.89 2.86 -15.82
C VAL A 124 8.18 1.77 -15.04
N PHE A 125 8.81 1.21 -14.01
CA PHE A 125 8.08 0.36 -13.06
C PHE A 125 7.46 1.22 -11.96
N LEU A 126 6.18 0.99 -11.66
CA LEU A 126 5.51 1.55 -10.50
C LEU A 126 5.34 0.44 -9.45
N VAL A 127 6.11 0.53 -8.36
CA VAL A 127 6.21 -0.52 -7.35
C VAL A 127 5.44 -0.12 -6.09
N HIS A 128 4.38 -0.87 -5.80
CA HIS A 128 3.64 -0.77 -4.54
C HIS A 128 3.98 -1.92 -3.58
N ASP A 129 4.33 -3.09 -4.12
CA ASP A 129 4.73 -4.28 -3.38
C ASP A 129 5.93 -4.95 -4.07
N VAL A 130 6.86 -5.48 -3.27
CA VAL A 130 8.08 -6.11 -3.77
C VAL A 130 7.98 -7.62 -3.78
N PHE A 131 8.16 -8.20 -4.97
CA PHE A 131 8.27 -9.64 -5.21
C PHE A 131 9.67 -9.98 -5.76
N PRO A 132 10.27 -11.15 -5.41
CA PRO A 132 9.74 -12.26 -4.60
C PRO A 132 10.01 -12.17 -3.09
N GLU A 133 10.64 -11.10 -2.59
CA GLU A 133 11.08 -10.99 -1.20
C GLU A 133 9.95 -11.14 -0.17
N ASN A 134 8.74 -10.66 -0.49
CA ASN A 134 7.56 -10.85 0.35
C ASN A 134 7.21 -12.33 0.63
N LEU A 135 7.65 -13.28 -0.21
CA LEU A 135 7.47 -14.73 0.04
C LEU A 135 8.30 -15.21 1.23
N VAL A 136 9.46 -14.60 1.48
CA VAL A 136 10.31 -14.89 2.63
C VAL A 136 9.71 -14.26 3.88
N ALA A 137 9.32 -12.98 3.81
CA ALA A 137 8.71 -12.28 4.93
C ALA A 137 7.39 -12.92 5.40
N SER A 138 6.60 -13.48 4.47
CA SER A 138 5.37 -14.22 4.78
C SER A 138 5.59 -15.66 5.27
N GLY A 139 6.84 -16.15 5.30
CA GLY A 139 7.19 -17.51 5.70
C GLY A 139 6.84 -18.61 4.69
N ILE A 140 6.41 -18.27 3.47
CA ILE A 140 6.07 -19.24 2.42
C ILE A 140 7.32 -19.96 1.91
N VAL A 141 8.45 -19.25 1.77
CA VAL A 141 9.72 -19.82 1.29
C VAL A 141 10.88 -19.37 2.18
N LYS A 142 11.84 -20.25 2.42
CA LYS A 142 13.09 -19.90 3.13
C LYS A 142 14.06 -19.18 2.20
N ARG A 143 14.80 -18.18 2.71
CA ARG A 143 15.84 -17.45 1.96
C ARG A 143 16.95 -18.35 1.39
N THR A 144 17.17 -19.52 1.99
CA THR A 144 18.16 -20.51 1.54
C THR A 144 17.72 -21.32 0.32
N ASN A 145 16.42 -21.30 -0.05
CA ASN A 145 15.86 -22.07 -1.15
C ASN A 145 16.47 -21.67 -2.51
N ILE A 146 16.93 -22.65 -3.28
CA ILE A 146 17.64 -22.44 -4.55
C ILE A 146 16.71 -21.83 -5.61
N LEU A 147 15.46 -22.30 -5.71
CA LEU A 147 14.46 -21.77 -6.65
C LEU A 147 14.14 -20.30 -6.32
N TYR A 148 14.00 -19.96 -5.04
CA TYR A 148 13.84 -18.57 -4.62
C TYR A 148 15.01 -17.69 -5.07
N LYS A 149 16.26 -18.14 -4.87
CA LYS A 149 17.45 -17.41 -5.33
C LYS A 149 17.47 -17.21 -6.84
N LEU A 150 17.00 -18.19 -7.62
CA LEU A 150 16.86 -18.07 -9.07
C LEU A 150 15.79 -17.03 -9.44
N ILE A 151 14.61 -17.10 -8.84
CA ILE A 151 13.52 -16.13 -9.07
C ILE A 151 14.00 -14.73 -8.70
N LEU A 152 14.68 -14.57 -7.57
CA LEU A 152 15.24 -13.29 -7.12
C LEU A 152 16.20 -12.70 -8.17
N ARG A 153 17.10 -13.51 -8.73
CA ARG A 153 18.01 -13.07 -9.81
C ARG A 153 17.24 -12.63 -11.06
N ILE A 154 16.20 -13.36 -11.45
CA ILE A 154 15.35 -13.03 -12.60
C ILE A 154 14.67 -11.66 -12.38
N TYR A 155 14.08 -11.44 -11.20
CA TYR A 155 13.40 -10.18 -10.88
C TYR A 155 14.40 -9.03 -10.77
N ASN A 156 15.54 -9.18 -10.09
CA ASN A 156 16.57 -8.14 -10.01
C ASN A 156 17.08 -7.74 -11.40
N SER A 157 17.36 -8.73 -12.26
CA SER A 157 17.74 -8.48 -13.66
C SER A 157 16.61 -7.85 -14.48
N SER A 158 15.35 -8.05 -14.09
CA SER A 158 14.21 -7.45 -14.79
C SER A 158 14.06 -5.97 -14.42
N TYR A 159 14.17 -5.64 -13.14
CA TYR A 159 14.17 -4.26 -12.66
C TYR A 159 15.35 -3.44 -13.21
N SER A 160 16.54 -4.04 -13.32
CA SER A 160 17.70 -3.35 -13.89
C SER A 160 17.61 -3.02 -15.39
N LYS A 161 16.56 -3.48 -16.09
CA LYS A 161 16.30 -3.13 -17.51
C LYS A 161 15.34 -1.95 -17.67
N ALA A 162 14.73 -1.47 -16.59
CA ALA A 162 13.88 -0.30 -16.64
C ALA A 162 14.71 0.96 -16.88
N ASP A 163 14.09 1.98 -17.46
CA ASP A 163 14.68 3.32 -17.51
C ASP A 163 14.47 4.03 -16.16
N SER A 164 13.35 3.72 -15.47
CA SER A 164 13.09 4.24 -14.12
C SER A 164 12.23 3.30 -13.28
N ILE A 165 12.30 3.48 -11.96
CA ILE A 165 11.48 2.79 -10.96
C ILE A 165 10.92 3.83 -10.00
N VAL A 166 9.60 3.87 -9.85
CA VAL A 166 8.91 4.68 -8.85
C VAL A 166 8.55 3.79 -7.66
N THR A 167 8.99 4.17 -6.47
CA THR A 167 8.70 3.49 -5.21
C THR A 167 7.81 4.33 -4.31
N CYS A 168 6.96 3.69 -3.52
CA CYS A 168 6.07 4.38 -2.57
C CYS A 168 6.68 4.65 -1.19
N GLY A 169 7.94 4.25 -0.97
CA GLY A 169 8.71 4.40 0.26
C GLY A 169 10.18 4.69 0.00
N ARG A 170 10.83 5.45 0.89
CA ARG A 170 12.28 5.72 0.85
C ARG A 170 13.07 4.45 1.17
N ASP A 171 12.60 3.65 2.12
CA ASP A 171 13.11 2.31 2.43
C ASP A 171 13.07 1.37 1.21
N MET A 172 11.99 1.43 0.42
CA MET A 172 11.83 0.68 -0.82
C MET A 172 12.80 1.20 -1.89
N ARG A 173 13.02 2.51 -1.98
CA ARG A 173 14.04 3.10 -2.86
C ARG A 173 15.44 2.56 -2.54
N GLU A 174 15.82 2.54 -1.26
CA GLU A 174 17.09 1.97 -0.80
C GLU A 174 17.22 0.48 -1.15
N LEU A 175 16.12 -0.28 -1.05
CA LEU A 175 16.10 -1.67 -1.49
C LEU A 175 16.35 -1.78 -3.00
N PHE A 176 15.70 -0.97 -3.83
CA PHE A 176 15.89 -1.04 -5.28
C PHE A 176 17.29 -0.60 -5.72
N ILE A 177 17.89 0.40 -5.06
CA ILE A 177 19.30 0.79 -5.30
C ILE A 177 20.21 -0.43 -5.10
N LYS A 178 20.00 -1.19 -4.03
CA LYS A 178 20.74 -2.44 -3.77
C LYS A 178 20.43 -3.56 -4.78
N LYS A 179 19.18 -3.67 -5.24
CA LYS A 179 18.75 -4.73 -6.18
C LYS A 179 19.27 -4.52 -7.59
N THR A 180 19.37 -3.27 -8.05
CA THR A 180 19.76 -2.94 -9.42
C THR A 180 21.22 -2.54 -9.55
N GLY A 181 21.90 -2.24 -8.44
CA GLY A 181 23.26 -1.70 -8.42
C GLY A 181 23.29 -0.21 -8.74
N ALA A 182 24.50 0.37 -8.70
CA ALA A 182 24.77 1.77 -9.02
C ALA A 182 25.64 1.88 -10.29
N GLY A 183 25.36 2.87 -11.14
CA GLY A 183 26.13 3.21 -12.34
C GLY A 183 25.26 3.78 -13.46
N ASP A 184 25.90 4.24 -14.54
CA ASP A 184 25.20 4.95 -15.65
C ASP A 184 24.11 4.13 -16.37
N ASN A 185 24.15 2.80 -16.22
CA ASN A 185 23.17 1.88 -16.80
C ASN A 185 22.09 1.42 -15.79
N SER A 186 22.12 1.92 -14.55
CA SER A 186 21.10 1.62 -13.54
C SER A 186 19.84 2.48 -13.76
N PRO A 187 18.63 1.98 -13.45
CA PRO A 187 17.42 2.77 -13.55
C PRO A 187 17.47 3.95 -12.57
N THR A 188 16.88 5.08 -12.97
CA THR A 188 16.57 6.16 -12.01
C THR A 188 15.53 5.66 -11.03
N ILE A 189 15.78 5.80 -9.72
CA ILE A 189 14.84 5.36 -8.68
C ILE A 189 14.27 6.58 -7.96
N GLU A 190 12.99 6.85 -8.20
CA GLU A 190 12.25 7.99 -7.67
C GLU A 190 11.32 7.54 -6.54
N TYR A 191 11.28 8.30 -5.45
CA TYR A 191 10.30 8.09 -4.39
C TYR A 191 9.11 9.02 -4.63
N ILE A 192 7.93 8.43 -4.79
CA ILE A 192 6.65 9.17 -4.84
C ILE A 192 5.67 8.42 -3.94
N PRO A 193 5.25 9.01 -2.80
CA PRO A 193 4.41 8.31 -1.82
C PRO A 193 3.01 8.04 -2.36
N ASN A 194 2.24 7.29 -1.59
CA ASN A 194 0.79 7.24 -1.77
C ASN A 194 0.12 8.45 -1.09
N TRP A 195 -1.19 8.61 -1.29
CA TRP A 195 -1.97 9.70 -0.70
C TRP A 195 -3.20 9.22 0.07
N GLY A 196 -3.75 10.14 0.85
CA GLY A 196 -5.03 9.98 1.55
C GLY A 196 -6.12 10.83 0.89
N ASP A 197 -7.38 10.41 1.01
CA ASP A 197 -8.52 11.21 0.57
C ASP A 197 -8.85 12.29 1.63
N ILE A 198 -8.10 13.39 1.60
CA ILE A 198 -8.23 14.50 2.54
C ILE A 198 -9.53 15.29 2.39
N ASN A 199 -10.27 15.09 1.29
CA ASN A 199 -11.50 15.82 1.02
C ASN A 199 -12.71 15.08 1.58
N SER A 200 -12.78 13.77 1.38
CA SER A 200 -13.86 12.93 1.90
C SER A 200 -13.64 12.53 3.36
N ILE A 201 -12.38 12.46 3.79
CA ILE A 201 -12.00 12.10 5.16
C ILE A 201 -11.48 13.34 5.87
N THR A 202 -12.14 13.73 6.95
CA THR A 202 -11.77 14.86 7.81
C THR A 202 -11.91 14.48 9.28
N PRO A 203 -11.14 15.10 10.19
CA PRO A 203 -11.33 14.91 11.63
C PRO A 203 -12.74 15.37 12.03
N ILE A 204 -13.47 14.54 12.78
CA ILE A 204 -14.77 14.90 13.35
C ILE A 204 -14.72 14.77 14.87
N GLU A 205 -14.91 15.89 15.58
CA GLU A 205 -14.93 15.92 17.05
C GLU A 205 -16.17 15.21 17.63
N ASN A 206 -17.33 15.43 17.01
CA ASN A 206 -18.65 15.06 17.59
C ASN A 206 -19.18 13.68 17.17
N TYR A 207 -18.45 12.92 16.33
CA TYR A 207 -18.89 11.57 15.91
C TYR A 207 -18.65 10.50 16.99
N LYS A 208 -18.02 10.88 18.10
CA LYS A 208 -17.62 9.98 19.18
C LYS A 208 -18.84 9.32 19.84
N ASP A 209 -19.87 10.04 20.25
CA ASP A 209 -20.78 9.46 21.25
C ASP A 209 -21.76 8.40 20.73
N LEU A 210 -22.33 8.57 19.54
CA LEU A 210 -23.37 7.65 19.02
C LEU A 210 -22.80 6.29 18.62
N ILE A 211 -21.66 6.26 17.92
CA ILE A 211 -21.09 5.00 17.42
C ILE A 211 -20.16 4.38 18.45
N ARG A 212 -19.45 5.17 19.28
CA ARG A 212 -18.72 4.59 20.42
C ARG A 212 -19.66 3.89 21.39
N LYS A 213 -20.92 4.32 21.47
CA LYS A 213 -21.95 3.62 22.25
C LYS A 213 -22.29 2.24 21.71
N GLU A 214 -22.33 2.07 20.39
CA GLU A 214 -22.56 0.77 19.75
C GLU A 214 -21.47 -0.25 20.16
N TYR A 215 -20.21 0.19 20.22
CA TYR A 215 -19.06 -0.64 20.56
C TYR A 215 -18.64 -0.60 22.04
N LYS A 216 -19.41 0.06 22.92
CA LYS A 216 -19.08 0.25 24.35
C LYS A 216 -17.69 0.87 24.59
N LEU A 217 -17.34 1.86 23.76
CA LEU A 217 -16.06 2.58 23.74
C LEU A 217 -16.13 3.93 24.50
N GLN A 218 -17.23 4.22 25.19
CA GLN A 218 -17.32 5.43 26.00
C GLN A 218 -16.25 5.41 27.09
N ASN A 219 -15.57 6.54 27.29
CA ASN A 219 -14.50 6.71 28.27
C ASN A 219 -13.32 5.74 28.11
N LYS A 220 -13.12 5.16 26.91
CA LYS A 220 -11.97 4.30 26.61
C LYS A 220 -10.99 4.95 25.64
N LEU A 221 -9.69 4.83 25.89
CA LEU A 221 -8.70 5.14 24.86
C LEU A 221 -8.75 4.06 23.76
N THR A 222 -9.17 4.45 22.56
CA THR A 222 -9.43 3.48 21.48
C THR A 222 -8.33 3.47 20.44
N PHE A 223 -7.66 2.33 20.32
CA PHE A 223 -6.71 1.98 19.28
C PHE A 223 -7.44 1.24 18.16
N GLN A 224 -7.14 1.55 16.89
CA GLN A 224 -7.81 0.91 15.77
C GLN A 224 -6.86 0.47 14.66
N PHE A 225 -7.00 -0.78 14.24
CA PHE A 225 -6.45 -1.29 13.00
C PHE A 225 -7.58 -1.45 11.97
N ALA A 226 -7.52 -0.72 10.85
CA ALA A 226 -8.48 -0.86 9.75
C ALA A 226 -7.77 -1.19 8.43
N GLY A 227 -7.90 -2.42 7.96
CA GLY A 227 -7.27 -2.89 6.73
C GLY A 227 -7.18 -4.41 6.61
N ASN A 228 -6.35 -4.90 5.68
CA ASN A 228 -6.14 -6.33 5.50
C ASN A 228 -5.49 -6.95 6.75
N ILE A 229 -6.18 -7.88 7.41
CA ILE A 229 -5.72 -8.62 8.60
C ILE A 229 -4.83 -9.78 8.13
N GLY A 230 -3.76 -9.43 7.41
CA GLY A 230 -2.88 -10.37 6.72
C GLY A 230 -1.64 -10.75 7.52
N ARG A 231 -0.99 -11.85 7.10
CA ARG A 231 0.23 -12.39 7.72
C ARG A 231 1.40 -11.39 7.80
N LEU A 232 1.43 -10.41 6.90
CA LEU A 232 2.52 -9.41 6.85
C LEU A 232 2.32 -8.23 7.81
N GLN A 233 1.20 -8.19 8.55
CA GLN A 233 0.88 -7.05 9.43
C GLN A 233 1.31 -7.28 10.88
N GLY A 234 1.68 -8.50 11.30
CA GLY A 234 2.16 -8.73 12.66
C GLY A 234 1.11 -8.55 13.77
N ILE A 235 -0.19 -8.75 13.46
CA ILE A 235 -1.30 -8.65 14.43
C ILE A 235 -1.07 -9.47 15.72
N PRO A 236 -0.54 -10.71 15.66
CA PRO A 236 -0.27 -11.48 16.88
C PRO A 236 0.65 -10.77 17.88
N ASN A 237 1.58 -9.92 17.43
CA ASN A 237 2.46 -9.17 18.33
C ASN A 237 1.70 -8.17 19.21
N ILE A 238 0.64 -7.57 18.66
CA ILE A 238 -0.22 -6.64 19.38
C ILE A 238 -1.01 -7.41 20.44
N LEU A 239 -1.68 -8.50 20.03
CA LEU A 239 -2.49 -9.34 20.92
C LEU A 239 -1.67 -9.92 22.07
N GLU A 240 -0.45 -10.39 21.79
CA GLU A 240 0.47 -10.88 22.83
C GLU A 240 0.86 -9.78 23.82
N SER A 241 1.11 -8.56 23.32
CA SER A 241 1.50 -7.43 24.18
C SER A 241 0.39 -7.02 25.14
N LEU A 242 -0.88 -7.14 24.73
CA LEU A 242 -2.03 -6.83 25.58
C LEU A 242 -2.06 -7.65 26.87
N LYS A 243 -1.58 -8.89 26.85
CA LYS A 243 -1.52 -9.75 28.05
C LYS A 243 -0.72 -9.15 29.21
N SER A 244 0.21 -8.23 28.90
CA SER A 244 1.07 -7.57 29.88
C SER A 244 0.59 -6.17 30.30
N ILE A 245 -0.59 -5.76 29.86
CA ILE A 245 -1.15 -4.42 30.08
C ILE A 245 -2.34 -4.53 31.03
N ASP A 246 -2.36 -3.70 32.07
CA ASP A 246 -3.36 -3.76 33.13
C ASP A 246 -4.52 -2.76 32.96
N TYR A 247 -4.40 -1.81 32.01
CA TYR A 247 -5.46 -0.84 31.72
C TYR A 247 -6.71 -1.53 31.17
N LYS A 248 -7.87 -1.22 31.78
CA LYS A 248 -9.19 -1.76 31.41
C LYS A 248 -10.01 -0.78 30.57
N ASP A 249 -9.63 0.48 30.61
CA ASP A 249 -10.18 1.64 29.91
C ASP A 249 -9.47 1.89 28.57
N ILE A 250 -8.91 0.83 27.97
CA ILE A 250 -8.42 0.84 26.58
C ILE A 250 -9.24 -0.15 25.74
N ALA A 251 -9.30 0.10 24.44
CA ALA A 251 -9.90 -0.81 23.48
C ALA A 251 -9.05 -0.90 22.21
N PHE A 252 -8.95 -2.10 21.63
CA PHE A 252 -8.34 -2.36 20.34
C PHE A 252 -9.41 -2.86 19.38
N VAL A 253 -9.76 -2.02 18.41
CA VAL A 253 -10.80 -2.31 17.42
C VAL A 253 -10.15 -2.70 16.09
N PHE A 254 -10.52 -3.87 15.58
CA PHE A 254 -10.01 -4.39 14.32
C PHE A 254 -11.12 -4.40 13.27
N TYR A 255 -10.88 -3.74 12.15
CA TYR A 255 -11.73 -3.78 10.96
C TYR A 255 -10.97 -4.37 9.78
N GLY A 256 -11.61 -5.31 9.09
CA GLY A 256 -11.13 -5.91 7.86
C GLY A 256 -11.23 -7.42 7.84
N LYS A 257 -10.60 -8.02 6.84
CA LYS A 257 -10.58 -9.47 6.62
C LYS A 257 -9.14 -9.89 6.36
N GLY A 258 -8.82 -11.15 6.60
CA GLY A 258 -7.53 -11.69 6.24
C GLY A 258 -7.18 -12.97 6.97
N ALA A 259 -5.96 -13.43 6.74
CA ALA A 259 -5.47 -14.73 7.22
C ALA A 259 -5.25 -14.81 8.74
N CYS A 260 -5.23 -13.68 9.45
CA CYS A 260 -5.03 -13.59 10.90
C CYS A 260 -6.30 -13.13 11.63
N LEU A 261 -7.47 -13.29 11.02
CA LEU A 261 -8.74 -12.93 11.66
C LEU A 261 -9.04 -13.83 12.86
N ASP A 262 -8.79 -15.14 12.74
CA ASP A 262 -9.04 -16.10 13.81
C ASP A 262 -8.24 -15.76 15.07
N ASP A 263 -7.00 -15.27 14.93
CA ASP A 263 -6.16 -14.81 16.05
C ASP A 263 -6.88 -13.72 16.89
N ILE A 264 -7.63 -12.82 16.24
CA ILE A 264 -8.38 -11.75 16.91
C ILE A 264 -9.63 -12.31 17.60
N LEU A 265 -10.34 -13.22 16.95
CA LEU A 265 -11.56 -13.84 17.48
C LEU A 265 -11.26 -14.74 18.68
N GLU A 266 -10.08 -15.35 18.72
CA GLU A 266 -9.62 -16.28 19.76
C GLU A 266 -8.83 -15.60 20.89
N ALA A 267 -8.53 -14.29 20.78
CA ALA A 267 -7.67 -13.56 21.73
C ALA A 267 -8.19 -13.57 23.19
N ASN A 268 -9.47 -13.86 23.41
CA ASN A 268 -10.15 -13.94 24.71
C ASN A 268 -9.80 -12.78 25.66
N ASP A 269 -9.78 -11.55 25.12
CA ASP A 269 -9.49 -10.33 25.85
C ASP A 269 -10.64 -9.34 25.65
N SER A 270 -11.25 -8.89 26.74
CA SER A 270 -12.39 -7.96 26.72
C SER A 270 -12.10 -6.60 26.08
N ARG A 271 -10.82 -6.27 25.85
CA ARG A 271 -10.37 -5.04 25.19
C ARG A 271 -10.25 -5.21 23.68
N VAL A 272 -10.24 -6.43 23.17
CA VAL A 272 -10.14 -6.73 21.74
C VAL A 272 -11.54 -6.83 21.14
N ILE A 273 -11.81 -6.01 20.13
CA ILE A 273 -13.12 -5.90 19.48
C ILE A 273 -12.92 -6.10 17.98
N TYR A 274 -13.60 -7.10 17.41
CA TYR A 274 -13.70 -7.23 15.96
C TYR A 274 -14.93 -6.46 15.46
N GLY A 275 -14.70 -5.41 14.68
CA GLY A 275 -15.74 -4.52 14.16
C GLY A 275 -16.33 -4.92 12.81
N GLY A 276 -15.86 -6.02 12.20
CA GLY A 276 -16.27 -6.45 10.87
C GLY A 276 -15.44 -5.80 9.76
N SER A 277 -16.06 -5.53 8.61
CA SER A 277 -15.45 -4.79 7.48
C SER A 277 -16.41 -3.71 7.02
N PHE A 278 -15.89 -2.56 6.60
CA PHE A 278 -16.69 -1.45 6.08
C PHE A 278 -16.26 -1.08 4.66
N ASP A 279 -17.20 -0.49 3.92
CA ASP A 279 -16.95 -0.03 2.56
C ASP A 279 -16.23 1.32 2.55
N LYS A 280 -15.56 1.65 1.45
CA LYS A 280 -14.69 2.84 1.38
C LYS A 280 -15.45 4.13 1.65
N GLU A 281 -16.70 4.20 1.25
CA GLU A 281 -17.64 5.31 1.46
C GLU A 281 -17.89 5.57 2.96
N GLU A 282 -17.76 4.54 3.80
CA GLU A 282 -17.91 4.66 5.25
C GLU A 282 -16.60 5.01 5.98
N SER A 283 -15.49 5.20 5.26
CA SER A 283 -14.18 5.49 5.86
C SER A 283 -14.22 6.69 6.79
N GLN A 284 -14.94 7.76 6.42
CA GLN A 284 -15.11 8.95 7.25
C GLN A 284 -15.70 8.61 8.63
N LYS A 285 -16.68 7.71 8.67
CA LYS A 285 -17.32 7.25 9.90
C LYS A 285 -16.34 6.42 10.74
N TYR A 286 -15.84 5.32 10.18
CA TYR A 286 -15.10 4.32 10.97
C TYR A 286 -13.68 4.76 11.35
N LEU A 287 -13.00 5.54 10.51
CA LEU A 287 -11.67 6.06 10.88
C LEU A 287 -11.75 7.07 12.01
N ASN A 288 -12.87 7.80 12.14
CA ASN A 288 -13.08 8.76 13.21
C ASN A 288 -13.45 8.15 14.58
N LEU A 289 -13.75 6.85 14.66
CA LEU A 289 -14.15 6.18 15.91
C LEU A 289 -13.01 5.99 16.91
N CYS A 290 -11.79 5.89 16.39
CA CYS A 290 -10.61 5.70 17.19
C CYS A 290 -9.99 7.02 17.63
N ASP A 291 -9.24 6.95 18.73
CA ASP A 291 -8.37 8.01 19.18
C ASP A 291 -6.99 7.83 18.54
N ILE A 292 -6.53 6.57 18.42
CA ILE A 292 -5.20 6.24 17.89
C ILE A 292 -5.33 5.20 16.78
N SER A 293 -4.65 5.46 15.66
CA SER A 293 -4.55 4.48 14.59
C SER A 293 -3.38 3.53 14.83
N VAL A 294 -3.62 2.23 14.65
CA VAL A 294 -2.59 1.20 14.70
C VAL A 294 -2.17 0.82 13.29
N VAL A 295 -0.90 1.06 13.00
CA VAL A 295 -0.29 0.69 11.72
C VAL A 295 0.85 -0.26 12.03
N CYS A 296 0.82 -1.47 11.48
CA CYS A 296 1.82 -2.47 11.78
C CYS A 296 2.32 -3.21 10.54
N LEU A 297 3.57 -3.63 10.61
CA LEU A 297 4.23 -4.52 9.68
C LEU A 297 4.99 -5.59 10.47
N GLN A 298 5.03 -6.80 9.94
CA GLN A 298 5.85 -7.87 10.52
C GLN A 298 7.33 -7.64 10.22
N LYS A 299 8.20 -8.08 11.13
CA LYS A 299 9.66 -8.08 10.95
C LYS A 299 10.09 -8.66 9.60
N GLY A 300 11.04 -7.99 8.94
CA GLY A 300 11.53 -8.34 7.61
C GLY A 300 10.72 -7.74 6.46
N MET A 301 9.82 -6.79 6.74
CA MET A 301 9.02 -6.09 5.74
C MET A 301 9.61 -4.74 5.30
N THR A 302 10.69 -4.27 5.92
CA THR A 302 11.36 -3.02 5.54
C THR A 302 11.70 -2.98 4.05
N GLY A 303 11.24 -1.92 3.38
CA GLY A 303 11.39 -1.73 1.95
C GLY A 303 10.58 -2.66 1.06
N LEU A 304 9.78 -3.58 1.61
CA LEU A 304 8.96 -4.52 0.81
C LEU A 304 7.55 -4.01 0.51
N GLY A 305 7.06 -3.05 1.29
CA GLY A 305 5.76 -2.42 1.10
C GLY A 305 5.50 -1.32 2.13
N VAL A 306 4.68 -0.33 1.76
CA VAL A 306 4.29 0.78 2.64
C VAL A 306 2.80 0.67 2.97
N PRO A 307 2.39 0.61 4.26
CA PRO A 307 0.98 0.47 4.63
C PRO A 307 0.13 1.66 4.15
N SER A 308 -0.71 1.45 3.13
CA SER A 308 -1.56 2.51 2.54
C SER A 308 -2.64 3.06 3.48
N LYS A 309 -3.06 2.29 4.49
CA LYS A 309 -4.01 2.74 5.53
C LYS A 309 -3.54 4.00 6.25
N THR A 310 -2.22 4.18 6.41
CA THR A 310 -1.61 5.33 7.08
C THR A 310 -2.17 6.64 6.54
N TYR A 311 -2.26 6.80 5.23
CA TYR A 311 -2.64 8.07 4.62
C TYR A 311 -4.10 8.45 4.91
N SER A 312 -5.02 7.49 4.96
CA SER A 312 -6.41 7.74 5.35
C SER A 312 -6.54 8.03 6.85
N ASN A 313 -5.72 7.40 7.69
CA ASN A 313 -5.70 7.67 9.13
C ASN A 313 -5.17 9.09 9.43
N LEU A 314 -4.13 9.51 8.71
CA LEU A 314 -3.62 10.88 8.78
C LEU A 314 -4.67 11.89 8.29
N ALA A 315 -5.40 11.58 7.21
CA ALA A 315 -6.51 12.43 6.75
C ALA A 315 -7.61 12.58 7.82
N ALA A 316 -7.89 11.54 8.59
CA ALA A 316 -8.80 11.59 9.75
C ALA A 316 -8.19 12.26 11.00
N GLY A 317 -6.96 12.78 10.91
CA GLY A 317 -6.24 13.43 12.02
C GLY A 317 -5.90 12.47 13.16
N LYS A 318 -5.67 11.18 12.87
CA LYS A 318 -5.41 10.17 13.90
C LYS A 318 -3.91 9.98 14.11
N PRO A 319 -3.39 10.25 15.32
CA PRO A 319 -2.03 9.87 15.69
C PRO A 319 -1.80 8.37 15.50
N ILE A 320 -0.56 7.98 15.20
CA ILE A 320 -0.23 6.61 14.82
C ILE A 320 0.58 5.90 15.91
N LEU A 321 0.08 4.76 16.39
CA LEU A 321 0.91 3.74 17.01
C LEU A 321 1.45 2.82 15.89
N TYR A 322 2.71 3.01 15.53
CA TYR A 322 3.37 2.15 14.56
C TYR A 322 4.03 0.96 15.25
N VAL A 323 3.89 -0.24 14.68
CA VAL A 323 4.57 -1.45 15.16
C VAL A 323 5.30 -2.07 13.99
N GLY A 324 6.63 -1.97 13.98
CA GLY A 324 7.46 -2.38 12.85
C GLY A 324 8.93 -2.12 13.11
N GLU A 325 9.72 -2.03 12.04
CA GLU A 325 11.14 -1.71 12.13
C GLU A 325 11.34 -0.18 12.00
N PRO A 326 12.25 0.46 12.75
CA PRO A 326 12.47 1.91 12.71
C PRO A 326 12.87 2.45 11.33
N GLU A 327 13.45 1.60 10.49
CA GLU A 327 13.86 1.93 9.12
C GLU A 327 12.69 1.99 8.13
N ASP A 328 11.51 1.51 8.51
CA ASP A 328 10.33 1.53 7.65
C ASP A 328 9.89 2.95 7.31
N GLU A 329 9.36 3.16 6.10
CA GLU A 329 8.92 4.50 5.63
C GLU A 329 8.00 5.20 6.64
N ILE A 330 7.01 4.48 7.18
CA ILE A 330 6.04 5.06 8.11
C ILE A 330 6.68 5.40 9.47
N ALA A 331 7.62 4.59 9.95
CA ALA A 331 8.36 4.91 11.18
C ALA A 331 9.16 6.21 11.02
N GLN A 332 9.83 6.37 9.87
CA GLN A 332 10.59 7.58 9.54
C GLN A 332 9.70 8.82 9.42
N VAL A 333 8.49 8.69 8.84
CA VAL A 333 7.51 9.78 8.81
C VAL A 333 7.05 10.14 10.22
N ILE A 334 6.73 9.16 11.06
CA ILE A 334 6.26 9.41 12.44
C ILE A 334 7.32 10.14 13.26
N ALA A 335 8.56 9.69 13.20
CA ALA A 335 9.67 10.29 13.94
C ALA A 335 9.96 11.73 13.49
N LYS A 336 9.85 12.01 12.19
CA LYS A 336 10.16 13.33 11.63
C LYS A 336 9.05 14.35 11.86
N GLU A 337 7.79 13.93 11.71
CA GLU A 337 6.65 14.85 11.69
C GLU A 337 5.90 14.89 13.05
N GLU A 338 6.37 14.13 14.04
CA GLU A 338 5.80 14.10 15.41
C GLU A 338 4.30 13.80 15.42
N ILE A 339 3.91 12.69 14.78
CA ILE A 339 2.51 12.29 14.58
C ILE A 339 2.16 10.96 15.27
N GLY A 340 2.97 10.52 16.23
CA GLY A 340 2.71 9.30 16.97
C GLY A 340 3.95 8.65 17.59
N TYR A 341 3.87 7.32 17.77
CA TYR A 341 4.88 6.53 18.45
C TYR A 341 5.31 5.31 17.61
N VAL A 342 6.62 5.06 17.52
CA VAL A 342 7.20 3.91 16.82
C VAL A 342 7.57 2.82 17.83
N CYS A 343 6.95 1.65 17.69
CA CYS A 343 7.29 0.46 18.46
C CYS A 343 8.26 -0.41 17.66
N ASP A 344 9.53 -0.45 18.10
CA ASP A 344 10.54 -1.30 17.49
C ASP A 344 10.31 -2.76 17.88
N LEU A 345 10.09 -3.62 16.88
CA LEU A 345 9.94 -5.06 17.06
C LEU A 345 11.21 -5.76 17.57
N ASN A 346 12.36 -5.11 17.52
CA ASN A 346 13.62 -5.61 18.09
C ASN A 346 13.73 -5.35 19.59
N GLU A 347 12.89 -4.49 20.17
CA GLU A 347 12.92 -4.15 21.58
C GLU A 347 11.77 -4.80 22.37
N PRO A 348 12.08 -5.67 23.35
CA PRO A 348 11.07 -6.24 24.23
C PRO A 348 10.22 -5.17 24.92
N GLY A 349 8.90 -5.39 24.94
CA GLY A 349 7.95 -4.48 25.58
C GLY A 349 7.73 -3.14 24.87
N SER A 350 8.25 -2.94 23.65
CA SER A 350 8.08 -1.66 22.94
C SER A 350 6.63 -1.29 22.69
N ILE A 351 5.77 -2.28 22.39
CA ILE A 351 4.32 -2.04 22.18
C ILE A 351 3.66 -1.57 23.48
N LYS A 352 4.00 -2.20 24.62
CA LYS A 352 3.53 -1.75 25.95
C LYS A 352 3.98 -0.32 26.25
N ARG A 353 5.23 0.04 25.93
CA ARG A 353 5.72 1.42 26.08
C ARG A 353 4.93 2.41 25.22
N GLY A 354 4.65 2.08 23.96
CA GLY A 354 3.85 2.93 23.08
C GLY A 354 2.41 3.12 23.58
N ILE A 355 1.78 2.05 24.07
CA ILE A 355 0.44 2.14 24.67
C ILE A 355 0.47 2.99 25.95
N ASN A 356 1.46 2.79 26.83
CA ASN A 356 1.65 3.61 28.03
C ASN A 356 1.86 5.09 27.69
N TRP A 357 2.64 5.38 26.66
CA TRP A 357 2.92 6.74 26.22
C TRP A 357 1.62 7.44 25.82
N PHE A 358 0.84 6.84 24.94
CA PHE A 358 -0.47 7.37 24.54
C PHE A 358 -1.44 7.51 25.71
N TYR A 359 -1.46 6.54 26.64
CA TYR A 359 -2.30 6.58 27.83
C TYR A 359 -1.94 7.73 28.78
N SER A 360 -0.67 8.14 28.79
CA SER A 360 -0.16 9.23 29.64
C SER A 360 -0.28 10.63 29.04
N LEU A 361 -0.72 10.75 27.78
CA LEU A 361 -0.84 12.05 27.13
C LEU A 361 -1.98 12.86 27.77
N ASP A 362 -1.72 14.15 27.98
CA ASP A 362 -2.78 15.11 28.26
C ASP A 362 -3.51 15.51 26.97
N ASP A 363 -4.67 16.16 27.13
CA ASP A 363 -5.50 16.60 26.01
C ASP A 363 -4.73 17.53 25.05
N TYR A 364 -3.87 18.40 25.58
CA TYR A 364 -3.08 19.31 24.77
C TYR A 364 -2.12 18.55 23.85
N SER A 365 -1.33 17.62 24.40
CA SER A 365 -0.35 16.84 23.64
C SER A 365 -1.04 15.94 22.61
N TYR A 366 -2.16 15.31 22.98
CA TYR A 366 -2.95 14.52 22.05
C TYR A 366 -3.49 15.38 20.89
N ASN A 367 -4.08 16.54 21.20
CA ASN A 367 -4.65 17.43 20.18
C ASN A 367 -3.56 17.97 19.24
N LEU A 368 -2.35 18.22 19.74
CA LEU A 368 -1.20 18.60 18.92
C LEU A 368 -0.83 17.48 17.92
N LEU A 369 -0.72 16.23 18.39
CA LEU A 369 -0.45 15.08 17.51
C LEU A 369 -1.55 14.90 16.46
N SER A 370 -2.81 15.05 16.86
CA SER A 370 -3.97 14.91 15.97
C SER A 370 -3.97 15.98 14.87
N LYS A 371 -3.71 17.23 15.25
CA LYS A 371 -3.55 18.34 14.32
C LYS A 371 -2.38 18.11 13.36
N ASN A 372 -1.21 17.75 13.88
CA ASN A 372 -0.03 17.46 13.06
C ASN A 372 -0.31 16.32 12.07
N SER A 373 -1.01 15.27 12.50
CA SER A 373 -1.40 14.15 11.63
C SER A 373 -2.20 14.61 10.42
N ARG A 374 -3.19 15.50 10.65
CA ARG A 374 -3.99 16.08 9.57
C ARG A 374 -3.15 16.98 8.66
N GLU A 375 -2.33 17.85 9.24
CA GLU A 375 -1.47 18.75 8.47
C GLU A 375 -0.48 17.99 7.58
N VAL A 376 0.08 16.88 8.06
CA VAL A 376 0.96 16.00 7.27
C VAL A 376 0.21 15.41 6.07
N ALA A 377 -1.03 14.94 6.26
CA ALA A 377 -1.85 14.45 5.15
C ALA A 377 -2.05 15.52 4.08
N GLU A 378 -2.36 16.76 4.47
CA GLU A 378 -2.62 17.87 3.53
C GLU A 378 -1.34 18.38 2.85
N LYS A 379 -0.25 18.50 3.63
CA LYS A 379 1.00 19.11 3.16
C LYS A 379 1.88 18.15 2.36
N LEU A 380 1.88 16.86 2.69
CA LEU A 380 2.80 15.89 2.09
C LEU A 380 2.09 14.81 1.28
N PHE A 381 0.91 14.38 1.71
CA PHE A 381 0.24 13.18 1.18
C PHE A 381 -1.16 13.45 0.64
N SER A 382 -1.39 14.65 0.09
CA SER A 382 -2.64 14.96 -0.60
C SER A 382 -2.58 14.45 -2.04
N GLN A 383 -3.74 14.04 -2.57
CA GLN A 383 -3.83 13.51 -3.93
C GLN A 383 -3.25 14.48 -4.96
N GLU A 384 -3.57 15.76 -4.85
CA GLU A 384 -3.09 16.81 -5.75
C GLU A 384 -1.56 16.88 -5.77
N LYS A 385 -0.93 17.03 -4.60
CA LYS A 385 0.53 17.14 -4.49
C LYS A 385 1.25 15.90 -5.00
N VAL A 386 0.73 14.72 -4.72
CA VAL A 386 1.35 13.47 -5.18
C VAL A 386 1.19 13.29 -6.68
N ILE A 387 0.02 13.63 -7.26
CA ILE A 387 -0.18 13.62 -8.71
C ILE A 387 0.77 14.61 -9.40
N ASP A 388 1.00 15.78 -8.82
CA ASP A 388 1.95 16.76 -9.37
C ASP A 388 3.39 16.23 -9.41
N GLN A 389 3.79 15.41 -8.43
CA GLN A 389 5.08 14.71 -8.45
C GLN A 389 5.14 13.71 -9.62
N TYR A 390 4.10 12.91 -9.84
CA TYR A 390 4.02 12.01 -11.01
C TYR A 390 4.08 12.78 -12.33
N CYS A 391 3.33 13.87 -12.46
CA CYS A 391 3.34 14.73 -13.65
C CYS A 391 4.73 15.32 -13.91
N SER A 392 5.40 15.80 -12.87
CA SER A 392 6.75 16.38 -12.95
C SER A 392 7.79 15.32 -13.35
N PHE A 393 7.74 14.15 -12.71
CA PHE A 393 8.60 13.01 -13.01
C PHE A 393 8.45 12.54 -14.47
N ILE A 394 7.21 12.46 -14.95
CA ILE A 394 6.91 12.05 -16.33
C ILE A 394 7.28 13.14 -17.34
N LYS A 395 7.32 14.43 -16.96
CA LYS A 395 7.76 15.52 -17.84
C LYS A 395 9.29 15.60 -17.95
N SER A 396 10.01 15.28 -16.88
CA SER A 396 11.48 15.31 -16.84
C SER A 396 12.14 14.07 -17.46
N ASN A 397 11.46 12.93 -17.42
CA ASN A 397 11.84 11.68 -18.09
C ASN A 397 11.04 11.49 -19.39
#